data_AF-A0A1F6B3T6-F1
#
_entry.id   AF-A0A1F6B3T6-F1
#
_cell.length_a   1.000
_cell.length_b   1.000
_cell.length_c   1.000
_cell.angle_alpha   90.00
_cell.angle_beta   90.00
_cell.angle_gamma   90.00
#
_symmetry.space_group_name_H-M   'P 1'
#
loop_
_entity.id
_entity.type
_entity.pdbx_description
1 polymer ?
#
loop_
_entity_poly.entity_id
_entity_poly.type
_entity_poly.pdbx_seq_one_letter_code
_entity_poly.pdbx_strand_id
1 'polypeptide(L)' 'MKKKDIQRLQMMKSPELVHVIQEAQTKLAEYLLNRYSKQSKNIREGSNLRKKIAVASTILSQKELSHE' A
#
# COMPACT_ATOMS: atom_id res chain seq x y z
N MET A 1 -8.23 -3.14 5.05
CA MET A 1 -7.02 -3.21 5.89
C MET A 1 -7.46 -3.29 7.34
N LYS A 2 -6.79 -4.07 8.19
CA LYS A 2 -7.19 -4.17 9.60
C LYS A 2 -6.68 -2.94 10.36
N LYS A 3 -7.32 -2.57 11.47
CA LYS A 3 -6.91 -1.43 12.30
C LYS A 3 -5.44 -1.54 12.76
N LYS A 4 -4.99 -2.75 13.12
CA LYS A 4 -3.61 -3.04 13.51
C LYS A 4 -2.58 -2.70 12.41
N ASP A 5 -2.95 -2.88 11.15
CA ASP A 5 -2.05 -2.58 10.02
C ASP A 5 -1.90 -1.06 9.83
N ILE A 6 -2.98 -0.31 10.04
CA ILE A 6 -2.96 1.17 9.96
C ILE A 6 -2.07 1.73 11.07
N GLN A 7 -2.23 1.25 12.31
CA GLN A 7 -1.40 1.66 13.44
C GLN A 7 0.08 1.41 13.19
N ARG A 8 0.44 0.26 12.60
CA ARG A 8 1.81 -0.03 12.20
C ARG A 8 2.35 0.99 11.20
N LEU A 9 1.57 1.34 10.17
CA LEU A 9 1.98 2.35 9.18
C LEU A 9 2.17 3.74 9.81
N GLN A 10 1.33 4.12 10.78
CA GLN A 10 1.46 5.40 11.48
C GLN A 10 2.79 5.51 12.26
N MET A 11 3.29 4.40 12.79
CA MET A 11 4.55 4.35 13.54
C MET A 11 5.80 4.33 12.64
N MET A 12 5.66 4.02 11.34
CA MET A 12 6.78 3.95 10.41
C MET A 12 7.32 5.34 10.05
N LYS A 13 8.62 5.45 9.77
CA LYS A 13 9.22 6.70 9.30
C LYS A 13 8.83 6.99 7.84
N SER A 14 8.89 8.25 7.42
CA SER A 14 8.62 8.66 6.03
C SER A 14 9.36 7.83 4.96
N PRO A 15 10.67 7.56 5.05
CA PRO A 15 11.35 6.69 4.07
C PRO A 15 10.83 5.24 4.05
N GLU A 16 10.42 4.71 5.20
CA GLU A 16 9.84 3.38 5.29
C GLU A 16 8.45 3.34 4.63
N LEU A 17 7.64 4.39 4.82
CA LEU A 17 6.34 4.53 4.15
C LEU A 17 6.49 4.58 2.64
N VAL A 18 7.49 5.30 2.11
CA VAL A 18 7.79 5.32 0.67
C VAL A 18 8.11 3.92 0.16
N HIS A 19 8.96 3.17 0.87
CA HIS A 19 9.25 1.77 0.53
C HIS A 19 7.99 0.90 0.51
N VAL A 20 7.11 1.02 1.52
CA VAL A 20 5.86 0.27 1.57
C VAL A 20 4.94 0.60 0.40
N ILE A 21 4.89 1.87 -0.01
CA ILE A 21 4.11 2.32 -1.17
C ILE A 21 4.68 1.69 -2.45
N GLN A 22 5.99 1.78 -2.67
CA GLN A 22 6.66 1.22 -3.84
C GLN A 22 6.44 -0.30 -3.94
N GLU A 23 6.66 -1.05 -2.86
CA GLU A 23 6.41 -2.49 -2.85
C GLU A 23 4.95 -2.84 -3.17
N ALA A 24 4.00 -2.07 -2.63
CA ALA A 24 2.59 -2.29 -2.88
C ALA A 24 2.21 -1.95 -4.33
N GLN A 25 2.84 -0.95 -4.94
CA GLN A 25 2.70 -0.62 -6.36
C GLN A 25 3.26 -1.73 -7.26
N THR A 26 4.45 -2.25 -6.96
CA THR A 26 5.05 -3.37 -7.71
C THR A 26 4.15 -4.61 -7.67
N LYS A 27 3.68 -4.99 -6.47
CA LYS A 27 2.74 -6.12 -6.31
C LYS A 27 1.41 -5.87 -7.04
N LEU A 28 0.95 -4.62 -7.08
CA LEU A 28 -0.26 -4.28 -7.83
C LEU A 28 -0.03 -4.42 -9.34
N ALA A 29 1.13 -4.00 -9.84
CA ALA A 29 1.49 -4.16 -11.25
C ALA A 29 1.58 -5.64 -11.64
N GLU A 30 2.25 -6.47 -10.83
CA GLU A 30 2.29 -7.92 -11.00
C GLU A 30 0.90 -8.54 -10.96
N TYR A 31 0.06 -8.13 -10.01
CA TYR A 31 -1.33 -8.59 -9.91
C TYR A 31 -2.13 -8.25 -11.17
N LEU A 32 -1.97 -7.03 -11.72
CA LEU A 32 -2.65 -6.62 -12.94
C LEU A 32 -2.18 -7.46 -14.14
N LEU A 33 -0.88 -7.68 -14.28
CA LEU A 33 -0.32 -8.54 -15.34
C LEU A 33 -0.85 -9.98 -15.23
N ASN A 34 -0.87 -10.53 -14.01
CA ASN A 34 -1.38 -11.88 -13.72
C ASN A 34 -2.90 -12.00 -13.89
N ARG A 35 -3.65 -10.90 -13.78
CA ARG A 35 -5.08 -10.85 -14.07
C ARG A 35 -5.34 -11.05 -15.55
N TYR A 36 -4.54 -10.40 -16.41
CA TYR A 36 -4.65 -10.57 -17.86
C TYR A 36 -4.26 -11.98 -18.31
N SER A 37 -3.31 -12.63 -17.64
CA SER A 37 -2.91 -14.02 -17.91
C SER A 37 -3.85 -15.10 -17.32
N LYS A 38 -4.98 -14.72 -16.69
CA LYS A 38 -5.93 -15.62 -16.00
C LYS A 38 -5.31 -16.47 -14.87
N GLN A 39 -4.12 -16.14 -14.37
CA GLN A 39 -3.46 -16.84 -13.26
C GLN A 39 -3.82 -16.29 -11.87
N SER A 40 -4.49 -15.13 -11.82
CA SER A 40 -4.92 -14.49 -10.57
C SER A 40 -6.01 -15.30 -9.84
N LYS A 41 -5.65 -16.01 -8.77
CA LYS A 41 -6.59 -16.77 -7.92
C LYS A 41 -7.36 -15.89 -6.91
N ASN A 42 -6.90 -14.66 -6.64
CA ASN A 42 -7.46 -13.81 -5.58
C ASN A 42 -7.94 -12.44 -6.08
N ILE A 43 -9.25 -12.35 -6.38
CA ILE A 43 -9.88 -11.13 -6.90
C ILE A 43 -9.78 -9.95 -5.91
N ARG A 44 -9.71 -10.22 -4.60
CA ARG A 44 -9.69 -9.18 -3.56
C ARG A 44 -8.32 -8.55 -3.36
N GLU A 45 -7.26 -9.19 -3.86
CA GLU A 45 -5.89 -8.77 -3.65
C GLU A 45 -5.61 -7.37 -4.22
N GLY A 46 -6.01 -7.10 -5.46
CA GLY A 46 -5.84 -5.77 -6.07
C GLY A 46 -6.59 -4.66 -5.33
N SER A 47 -7.76 -4.96 -4.75
CA SER A 47 -8.50 -4.01 -3.90
C SER A 47 -7.74 -3.73 -2.60
N ASN A 48 -7.18 -4.76 -1.97
CA ASN A 48 -6.40 -4.62 -0.75
C ASN A 48 -5.09 -3.85 -0.99
N LEU A 49 -4.39 -4.10 -2.09
CA LEU A 49 -3.18 -3.38 -2.47
C LEU A 49 -3.47 -1.89 -2.72
N ARG A 50 -4.53 -1.56 -3.46
CA ARG A 50 -4.95 -0.16 -3.67
C ARG A 50 -5.29 0.55 -2.36
N LYS A 51 -6.01 -0.12 -1.44
CA LYS A 51 -6.29 0.43 -0.11
C LYS A 51 -5.02 0.65 0.69
N LYS A 52 -4.05 -0.26 0.62
CA LYS A 52 -2.76 -0.13 1.31
C LYS A 52 -1.97 1.08 0.79
N ILE A 53 -1.89 1.24 -0.54
CA ILE A 53 -1.24 2.39 -1.19
C ILE A 53 -1.89 3.70 -0.75
N ALA A 54 -3.23 3.79 -0.82
CA ALA A 54 -3.97 5.00 -0.46
C ALA A 54 -3.71 5.40 1.00
N VAL A 55 -3.84 4.45 1.94
CA VAL A 55 -3.62 4.74 3.37
C VAL A 55 -2.17 5.14 3.66
N ALA A 56 -1.18 4.42 3.13
CA ALA A 56 0.22 4.75 3.34
C ALA A 56 0.57 6.14 2.77
N SER A 57 0.02 6.49 1.61
CA SER A 57 0.21 7.81 0.98
C SER A 57 -0.43 8.92 1.81
N THR A 58 -1.63 8.70 2.35
CA THR A 58 -2.27 9.67 3.25
C THR A 58 -1.45 9.90 4.51
N ILE A 59 -0.92 8.84 5.13
CA ILE A 59 -0.08 8.97 6.34
C ILE A 59 1.21 9.70 6.01
N LEU A 60 1.86 9.39 4.88
CA LEU A 60 3.07 10.09 4.43
C LEU A 60 2.80 11.59 4.27
N SER A 61 1.73 11.95 3.56
CA SER A 61 1.33 13.34 3.38
C SER A 61 1.00 14.04 4.70
N GLN A 62 0.37 13.34 5.65
CA GLN A 62 0.12 13.89 6.99
C GLN A 62 1.41 14.21 7.73
N LYS A 63 2.43 13.34 7.65
CA LYS A 63 3.75 13.57 8.26
C LYS A 63 4.50 14.73 7.63
N GLU A 64 4.47 14.80 6.29
CA GLU A 64 5.05 15.92 5.54
C GLU A 64 4.41 17.26 5.92
N LEU A 65 3.09 17.28 6.11
CA LEU A 65 2.33 18.47 6.53
C LEU A 65 2.54 18.84 8.00
N SER A 66 2.86 17.88 8.88
CA SER A 66 3.06 18.13 10.31
C SER A 66 4.49 18.55 10.68
N HIS A 67 5.41 18.62 9.71
CA HIS A 67 6.84 18.90 9.93
C HIS A 67 7.49 18.00 11.02
N GLU A 68 7.05 16.74 11.11
CA GLU A 68 7.72 15.67 11.88
C GLU A 68 8.65 14.85 10.98
#